data_AF-E2FYH5-F1
#
_entry.id   AF-E2FYH5-F1
#
_cell.length_a   1.000
_cell.length_b   1.000
_cell.length_c   1.000
_cell.angle_alpha   90.00
_cell.angle_beta   90.00
_cell.angle_gamma   90.00
#
_symmetry.space_group_name_H-M   'P 1'
#
loop_
_entity.id
_entity.type
_entity.pdbx_description
1 polymer ?
#
loop_
_entity_poly.entity_id
_entity_poly.type
_entity_poly.pdbx_seq_one_letter_code
_entity_poly.pdbx_strand_id
1 'polypeptide(L)'
;SFPYTPVAHPRYMVKDWEFGIQDENMQKMVDEARGKGAQVVVVISHNGMDVDLKMASRVTGIDAIFGGHTHDGMPAPTIVDNAGGKTLVTNAGSNGKFLGVMDFDVRDGKVADFRYKLLPVFSNLLPADPEMAAFIDKTRAPFLGKLTEKLAVTEGLLYRRGNFDGTWDQ
;
A
#
# COMPACT_ATOMS: atom_id res chain seq x y z
N SER A 1 8.23 11.18 -6.46
CA SER A 1 8.92 12.16 -5.60
C SER A 1 9.93 11.45 -4.73
N PHE A 2 11.21 11.46 -5.05
CA PHE A 2 12.19 10.93 -4.09
C PHE A 2 13.46 11.73 -4.18
N PRO A 3 13.54 12.87 -3.50
CA PRO A 3 14.84 13.35 -3.18
C PRO A 3 15.18 12.73 -1.82
N TYR A 4 16.35 12.12 -1.73
CA TYR A 4 16.98 11.61 -0.50
C TYR A 4 16.53 12.42 0.72
N THR A 5 16.29 11.75 1.85
CA THR A 5 15.73 12.31 3.11
C THR A 5 16.15 13.76 3.45
N PRO A 6 17.41 14.18 3.22
CA PRO A 6 17.84 15.58 3.43
C PRO A 6 17.17 16.65 2.54
N VAL A 7 16.43 16.25 1.49
CA VAL A 7 15.76 17.16 0.54
C VAL A 7 14.25 17.18 0.76
N ALA A 8 13.66 16.05 1.18
CA ALA A 8 12.22 15.97 1.47
C ALA A 8 11.87 16.49 2.87
N HIS A 9 12.84 16.57 3.79
CA HIS A 9 12.62 16.97 5.17
C HIS A 9 13.69 17.96 5.66
N PRO A 10 13.37 18.82 6.65
CA PRO A 10 14.39 19.63 7.31
C PRO A 10 15.48 18.75 7.92
N ARG A 11 16.74 18.96 7.52
CA ARG A 11 17.88 18.12 7.89
C ARG A 11 18.03 17.87 9.40
N TYR A 12 17.63 18.82 10.24
CA TYR A 12 17.72 18.66 11.70
C TYR A 12 16.73 17.61 12.26
N MET A 13 15.67 17.26 11.54
CA MET A 13 14.70 16.22 11.96
C MET A 13 15.12 14.81 11.55
N VAL A 14 16.06 14.67 10.61
CA VAL A 14 16.39 13.41 9.91
C VAL A 14 17.90 13.27 9.68
N LYS A 15 18.72 13.89 10.53
CA LYS A 15 20.14 14.15 10.29
C LYS A 15 20.93 12.90 9.89
N ASP A 16 20.60 11.77 10.50
CA ASP A 16 21.31 10.50 10.33
C ASP A 16 20.47 9.47 9.56
N TRP A 17 19.40 9.90 8.92
CA TRP A 17 18.46 9.01 8.23
C TRP A 17 18.58 9.17 6.72
N GLU A 18 18.66 8.04 6.02
CA GLU A 18 18.63 7.97 4.58
C GLU A 18 17.57 6.95 4.13
N PHE A 19 16.66 7.44 3.29
CA PHE A 19 15.63 6.66 2.62
C PHE A 19 15.85 6.84 1.12
N GLY A 20 16.08 5.72 0.44
CA GLY A 20 16.35 5.66 -0.98
C GLY A 20 16.04 4.27 -1.52
N ILE A 21 16.04 4.14 -2.84
CA ILE A 21 15.86 2.84 -3.49
C ILE A 21 17.14 2.04 -3.29
N GLN A 22 17.05 0.90 -2.60
CA GLN A 22 18.18 0.04 -2.27
C GLN A 22 17.98 -1.37 -2.81
N ASP A 23 17.96 -1.51 -4.14
CA ASP A 23 17.73 -2.80 -4.82
C ASP A 23 18.72 -3.88 -4.33
N GLU A 24 20.00 -3.54 -4.14
CA GLU A 24 21.02 -4.47 -3.63
C GLU A 24 20.75 -4.92 -2.20
N ASN A 25 20.32 -4.01 -1.33
CA ASN A 25 19.98 -4.37 0.04
C ASN A 25 18.70 -5.22 0.06
N MET A 26 17.71 -4.90 -0.78
CA MET A 26 16.51 -5.70 -0.93
C MET A 26 16.85 -7.12 -1.40
N GLN A 27 17.73 -7.29 -2.39
CA GLN A 27 18.18 -8.62 -2.82
C GLN A 27 18.81 -9.41 -1.66
N LYS A 28 19.69 -8.78 -0.86
CA LYS A 28 20.27 -9.42 0.34
C LYS A 28 19.19 -9.89 1.32
N MET A 29 18.15 -9.09 1.56
CA MET A 29 17.06 -9.45 2.46
C MET A 29 16.20 -10.59 1.92
N VAL A 30 15.95 -10.60 0.61
CA VAL A 30 15.24 -11.71 -0.06
C VAL A 30 16.05 -12.99 0.04
N ASP A 31 17.34 -12.94 -0.27
CA ASP A 31 18.26 -14.09 -0.18
C ASP A 31 18.35 -14.62 1.26
N GLU A 32 18.42 -13.72 2.25
CA GLU A 32 18.43 -14.09 3.67
C GLU A 32 17.12 -14.78 4.08
N ALA A 33 15.96 -14.25 3.68
CA ALA A 33 14.67 -14.86 3.98
C ALA A 33 14.57 -16.26 3.35
N ARG A 34 14.97 -16.42 2.09
CA ARG A 34 15.01 -17.71 1.40
C ARG A 34 16.00 -18.67 2.05
N GLY A 35 17.20 -18.21 2.40
CA GLY A 35 18.22 -19.00 3.08
C GLY A 35 17.77 -19.52 4.45
N LYS A 36 16.87 -18.79 5.12
CA LYS A 36 16.21 -19.23 6.37
C LYS A 36 15.02 -20.17 6.14
N GLY A 37 14.72 -20.55 4.89
CA GLY A 37 13.69 -21.51 4.54
C GLY A 37 12.34 -20.91 4.13
N ALA A 38 12.26 -19.60 3.83
CA ALA A 38 11.01 -19.01 3.35
C ALA A 38 10.59 -19.60 2.00
N GLN A 39 9.40 -20.20 1.96
CA GLN A 39 8.80 -20.75 0.73
C GLN A 39 8.05 -19.68 -0.08
N VAL A 40 7.63 -18.60 0.57
CA VAL A 40 7.06 -17.41 -0.08
C VAL A 40 7.69 -16.16 0.53
N VAL A 41 8.09 -15.20 -0.31
CA VAL A 41 8.61 -13.90 0.10
C VAL A 41 7.70 -12.81 -0.45
N VAL A 42 7.05 -12.09 0.47
CA VAL A 42 6.17 -10.96 0.17
C VAL A 42 6.80 -9.68 0.69
N VAL A 43 6.91 -8.67 -0.17
CA VAL A 43 7.35 -7.33 0.22
C VAL A 43 6.15 -6.45 0.51
N ILE A 44 6.12 -5.84 1.69
CA ILE A 44 5.18 -4.78 2.02
C ILE A 44 5.87 -3.45 1.73
N SER A 45 5.42 -2.76 0.68
CA SER A 45 6.09 -1.58 0.13
C SER A 45 5.28 -0.31 0.33
N HIS A 46 5.99 0.81 0.39
CA HIS A 46 5.43 2.15 0.29
C HIS A 46 6.22 3.01 -0.71
N ASN A 47 6.88 2.38 -1.70
CA ASN A 47 7.67 3.09 -2.72
C ASN A 47 6.78 3.74 -3.80
N GLY A 48 5.57 3.24 -3.99
CA GLY A 48 4.67 3.62 -5.08
C GLY A 48 4.77 2.66 -6.26
N MET A 49 3.66 2.55 -6.99
CA MET A 49 3.46 1.50 -8.00
C MET A 49 4.59 1.40 -9.03
N ASP A 50 4.97 2.51 -9.67
CA ASP A 50 6.01 2.49 -10.71
C ASP A 50 7.38 2.06 -10.18
N VAL A 51 7.71 2.42 -8.94
CA VAL A 51 8.96 2.04 -8.29
C VAL A 51 8.93 0.56 -7.91
N ASP A 52 7.80 0.07 -7.41
CA ASP A 52 7.62 -1.35 -7.08
C ASP A 52 7.66 -2.24 -8.32
N LEU A 53 7.03 -1.82 -9.42
CA LEU A 53 7.17 -2.48 -10.72
C LEU A 53 8.62 -2.53 -11.18
N LYS A 54 9.38 -1.45 -10.97
CA LYS A 54 10.80 -1.42 -11.35
C LYS A 54 11.66 -2.31 -10.45
N MET A 55 11.40 -2.33 -9.15
CA MET A 55 12.07 -3.19 -8.20
C MET A 55 11.77 -4.67 -8.50
N ALA A 56 10.52 -5.02 -8.79
CA ALA A 56 10.11 -6.36 -9.20
C ALA A 56 10.84 -6.85 -10.46
N SER A 57 11.20 -5.95 -11.38
CA SER A 57 11.96 -6.31 -12.58
C SER A 57 13.47 -6.52 -12.31
N ARG A 58 13.96 -6.18 -11.12
CA ARG A 58 15.40 -6.16 -10.78
C ARG A 58 15.76 -7.15 -9.68
N VAL A 59 14.95 -7.19 -8.61
CA VAL A 59 15.16 -8.07 -7.47
C VAL A 59 14.48 -9.40 -7.74
N THR A 60 15.25 -10.47 -7.64
CA THR A 60 14.80 -11.84 -7.89
C THR A 60 14.36 -12.52 -6.59
N GLY A 61 13.45 -13.48 -6.67
CA GLY A 61 13.01 -14.29 -5.52
C GLY A 61 11.86 -13.70 -4.69
N ILE A 62 11.35 -12.52 -5.04
CA ILE A 62 10.11 -11.96 -4.50
C ILE A 62 8.91 -12.56 -5.24
N ASP A 63 7.97 -13.17 -4.52
CA ASP A 63 6.76 -13.72 -5.13
C ASP A 63 5.68 -12.64 -5.29
N ALA A 64 5.54 -11.75 -4.30
CA ALA A 64 4.59 -10.65 -4.38
C ALA A 64 5.06 -9.37 -3.68
N ILE A 65 4.56 -8.24 -4.17
CA ILE A 65 4.69 -6.91 -3.58
C ILE A 65 3.29 -6.36 -3.35
N PHE A 66 3.01 -6.02 -2.09
CA PHE A 66 1.85 -5.24 -1.69
C PHE A 66 2.31 -3.81 -1.44
N GLY A 67 2.06 -2.95 -2.43
CA GLY A 67 2.51 -1.57 -2.39
C GLY A 67 1.51 -0.62 -1.72
N GLY A 68 1.88 0.66 -1.78
CA GLY A 68 1.12 1.78 -1.23
C GLY A 68 1.51 3.08 -1.92
N HIS A 69 1.43 4.19 -1.21
CA HIS A 69 1.84 5.54 -1.66
C HIS A 69 1.01 6.15 -2.81
N THR A 70 0.95 5.50 -3.96
CA THR A 70 0.27 5.98 -5.18
C THR A 70 -1.25 5.79 -5.15
N HIS A 71 -1.74 5.03 -4.17
CA HIS A 71 -3.18 4.84 -3.89
C HIS A 71 -3.96 4.23 -5.08
N ASP A 72 -3.33 3.34 -5.86
CA ASP A 72 -3.97 2.66 -6.99
C ASP A 72 -4.91 1.55 -6.50
N GLY A 73 -6.15 1.52 -7.00
CA GLY A 73 -7.06 0.40 -6.76
C GLY A 73 -6.91 -0.64 -7.87
N MET A 74 -6.18 -1.72 -7.60
CA MET A 74 -5.84 -2.70 -8.63
C MET A 74 -6.78 -3.92 -8.61
N PRO A 75 -7.64 -4.11 -9.64
CA PRO A 75 -8.56 -5.25 -9.69
C PRO A 75 -7.83 -6.60 -9.88
N ALA A 76 -6.60 -6.57 -10.39
CA ALA A 76 -5.69 -7.71 -10.50
C ALA A 76 -4.24 -7.24 -10.29
N PRO A 77 -3.34 -8.10 -9.78
CA PRO A 77 -1.93 -7.76 -9.70
C PRO A 77 -1.30 -7.67 -11.09
N THR A 78 -0.33 -6.78 -11.24
CA THR A 78 0.56 -6.79 -12.40
C THR A 78 1.59 -7.90 -12.22
N ILE A 79 1.76 -8.75 -13.23
CA ILE A 79 2.78 -9.80 -13.23
C ILE A 79 4.03 -9.23 -13.91
N VAL A 80 5.14 -9.20 -13.20
CA VAL A 80 6.43 -8.68 -13.68
C VAL A 80 7.42 -9.83 -13.83
N ASP A 81 7.98 -9.99 -15.03
CA ASP A 81 9.05 -10.94 -15.31
C ASP A 81 10.42 -10.37 -14.92
N ASN A 82 11.28 -11.21 -14.34
CA ASN A 82 12.68 -10.91 -14.04
C ASN A 82 13.57 -12.15 -14.24
N ALA A 83 14.87 -12.01 -14.01
CA ALA A 83 15.85 -13.08 -14.24
C ALA A 83 15.63 -14.34 -13.37
N GLY A 84 14.89 -14.23 -12.26
CA GLY A 84 14.62 -15.33 -11.32
C GLY A 84 13.19 -15.88 -11.38
N GLY A 85 12.33 -15.34 -12.23
CA GLY A 85 10.93 -15.77 -12.37
C GLY A 85 9.96 -14.61 -12.50
N LYS A 86 8.84 -14.70 -11.78
CA LYS A 86 7.73 -13.74 -11.81
C LYS A 86 7.48 -13.16 -10.43
N THR A 87 7.14 -11.88 -10.37
CA THR A 87 6.68 -11.19 -9.16
C THR A 87 5.32 -10.58 -9.40
N LEU A 88 4.39 -10.77 -8.47
CA LEU A 88 3.05 -10.15 -8.49
C LEU A 88 3.10 -8.79 -7.79
N VAL A 89 2.62 -7.71 -8.40
CA VAL A 89 2.63 -6.37 -7.80
C VAL A 89 1.20 -5.84 -7.72
N THR A 90 0.75 -5.44 -6.54
CA THR A 90 -0.62 -4.94 -6.33
C THR A 90 -0.70 -3.82 -5.29
N ASN A 91 -1.73 -2.98 -5.42
CA ASN A 91 -2.14 -1.95 -4.47
C ASN A 91 -3.65 -2.06 -4.19
N ALA A 92 -4.06 -1.78 -2.95
CA ALA A 92 -5.46 -1.85 -2.50
C ALA A 92 -6.14 -0.47 -2.34
N GLY A 93 -5.78 0.50 -3.20
CA GLY A 93 -6.33 1.84 -3.18
C GLY A 93 -5.92 2.64 -1.94
N SER A 94 -6.86 3.39 -1.36
CA SER A 94 -6.65 4.18 -0.16
C SER A 94 -7.94 4.35 0.65
N ASN A 95 -7.81 4.91 1.86
CA ASN A 95 -8.93 5.26 2.74
C ASN A 95 -9.82 4.07 3.13
N GLY A 96 -9.26 2.85 3.15
CA GLY A 96 -10.00 1.62 3.45
C GLY A 96 -11.08 1.26 2.43
N LYS A 97 -11.06 1.84 1.22
CA LYS A 97 -12.06 1.57 0.18
C LYS A 97 -12.05 0.13 -0.33
N PHE A 98 -10.89 -0.52 -0.28
CA PHE A 98 -10.72 -1.89 -0.73
C PHE A 98 -9.85 -2.70 0.25
N LEU A 99 -10.08 -4.00 0.28
CA LEU A 99 -9.23 -5.00 0.90
C LEU A 99 -8.68 -5.93 -0.19
N GLY A 100 -7.37 -5.91 -0.39
CA GLY A 100 -6.68 -6.85 -1.29
C GLY A 100 -6.45 -8.18 -0.58
N VAL A 101 -6.88 -9.28 -1.19
CA VAL A 101 -6.71 -10.64 -0.69
C VAL A 101 -5.96 -11.46 -1.74
N MET A 102 -4.84 -12.07 -1.35
CA MET A 102 -4.05 -12.94 -2.21
C MET A 102 -3.88 -14.30 -1.53
N ASP A 103 -4.45 -15.32 -2.15
CA ASP A 103 -4.31 -16.71 -1.74
C ASP A 103 -3.21 -17.33 -2.58
N PHE A 104 -2.15 -17.86 -1.95
CA PHE A 104 -1.08 -18.57 -2.64
C PHE A 104 -1.28 -20.09 -2.53
N ASP A 105 -1.11 -20.80 -3.64
CA ASP A 105 -0.93 -22.25 -3.67
C ASP A 105 0.57 -22.55 -3.67
N VAL A 106 1.07 -23.09 -2.56
CA VAL A 106 2.51 -23.35 -2.35
C VAL A 106 2.77 -24.85 -2.44
N ARG A 107 3.62 -25.26 -3.38
CA ARG A 107 3.98 -26.66 -3.61
C ARG A 107 5.49 -26.77 -3.80
N ASP A 108 6.10 -27.79 -3.21
CA ASP A 108 7.53 -28.08 -3.34
C ASP A 108 8.44 -26.85 -3.09
N GLY A 109 8.06 -26.01 -2.11
CA GLY A 109 8.84 -24.83 -1.73
C GLY A 109 8.65 -23.60 -2.63
N LYS A 110 7.67 -23.60 -3.54
CA LYS A 110 7.44 -22.51 -4.51
C LYS A 110 5.95 -22.19 -4.66
N VAL A 111 5.64 -20.95 -5.04
CA VAL A 111 4.28 -20.56 -5.46
C VAL A 111 3.97 -21.21 -6.81
N ALA A 112 3.02 -22.15 -6.81
CA ALA A 112 2.57 -22.85 -8.00
C ALA A 112 1.41 -22.12 -8.72
N ASP A 113 0.53 -21.50 -7.95
CA ASP A 113 -0.61 -20.72 -8.45
C ASP A 113 -1.02 -19.66 -7.40
N PHE A 114 -1.87 -18.72 -7.79
CA PHE A 114 -2.45 -17.73 -6.89
C PHE A 114 -3.87 -17.36 -7.26
N ARG A 115 -4.64 -16.88 -6.28
CA ARG A 115 -5.93 -16.23 -6.50
C ARG A 115 -5.91 -14.85 -5.86
N TYR A 116 -6.44 -13.87 -6.57
CA TYR A 116 -6.51 -12.50 -6.09
C TYR A 116 -7.93 -11.96 -6.12
N LYS A 117 -8.30 -11.23 -5.08
CA LYS A 117 -9.56 -10.47 -5.00
C LYS A 117 -9.29 -9.09 -4.44
N LEU A 118 -9.80 -8.07 -5.11
CA LEU A 118 -9.93 -6.73 -4.55
C LEU A 118 -11.37 -6.55 -4.05
N LEU A 119 -11.57 -6.63 -2.74
CA LEU A 119 -12.89 -6.57 -2.13
C LEU A 119 -13.26 -5.13 -1.78
N PRO A 120 -14.33 -4.54 -2.37
CA PRO A 120 -14.78 -3.21 -1.98
C PRO A 120 -15.42 -3.22 -0.59
N VAL A 121 -15.08 -2.22 0.22
CA VAL A 121 -15.63 -2.07 1.57
C VAL A 121 -16.81 -1.09 1.53
N PHE A 122 -18.02 -1.64 1.37
CA PHE A 122 -19.27 -0.88 1.38
C PHE A 122 -19.89 -0.90 2.78
N SER A 123 -19.77 0.20 3.53
CA SER A 123 -20.25 0.31 4.92
C SER A 123 -21.76 0.16 5.07
N ASN A 124 -22.53 0.37 4.00
CA ASN A 124 -23.98 0.16 3.97
C ASN A 124 -24.39 -1.31 3.71
N LEU A 125 -23.44 -2.17 3.33
CA LEU A 125 -23.67 -3.59 3.02
C LEU A 125 -22.98 -4.54 4.02
N LEU A 126 -22.08 -4.02 4.85
CA LEU A 126 -21.31 -4.79 5.83
C LEU A 126 -21.65 -4.31 7.24
N PRO A 127 -21.92 -5.22 8.20
CA PRO A 127 -22.10 -4.83 9.59
C PRO A 127 -20.78 -4.26 10.12
N ALA A 128 -20.86 -3.16 10.87
CA ALA A 128 -19.72 -2.64 11.59
C ALA A 128 -19.33 -3.61 12.71
N ASP A 129 -18.03 -3.78 12.93
CA ASP A 129 -17.53 -4.51 14.08
C ASP A 129 -17.89 -3.75 15.38
N PRO A 130 -18.58 -4.40 16.35
CA PRO A 130 -19.11 -3.70 17.52
C PRO A 130 -18.02 -3.17 18.44
N GLU A 131 -16.87 -3.85 18.56
CA GLU A 131 -15.77 -3.41 19.41
C GLU A 131 -15.08 -2.19 18.80
N MET A 132 -14.82 -2.19 17.49
CA MET A 132 -14.25 -1.07 16.78
C MET A 132 -15.19 0.14 16.77
N ALA A 133 -16.50 -0.07 16.60
CA ALA A 133 -17.49 0.99 16.69
C ALA A 133 -17.45 1.67 18.08
N ALA A 134 -17.49 0.87 19.15
CA ALA A 134 -17.40 1.37 20.52
C ALA A 134 -16.07 2.11 20.78
N PHE A 135 -14.95 1.62 20.22
CA PHE A 135 -13.66 2.29 20.33
C PHE A 135 -13.65 3.65 19.61
N ILE A 136 -14.20 3.74 18.40
CA ILE A 136 -14.29 4.98 17.63
C ILE A 136 -15.17 5.99 18.38
N ASP A 137 -16.33 5.57 18.87
CA ASP A 137 -17.26 6.43 19.62
C ASP A 137 -16.60 7.00 20.87
N LYS A 138 -15.96 6.14 21.66
CA LYS A 138 -15.21 6.54 22.86
C LYS A 138 -14.10 7.53 22.52
N THR A 139 -13.33 7.27 21.46
CA THR A 139 -12.19 8.10 21.07
C THR A 139 -12.64 9.47 20.55
N ARG A 140 -13.77 9.53 19.83
CA ARG A 140 -14.30 10.78 19.27
C ARG A 140 -15.13 11.59 20.27
N ALA A 141 -15.66 10.97 21.33
CA ALA A 141 -16.57 11.62 22.28
C ALA A 141 -16.08 12.99 22.80
N PRO A 142 -14.80 13.18 23.21
CA PRO A 142 -14.32 14.48 23.70
C PRO A 142 -14.28 15.58 22.63
N PHE A 143 -14.28 15.20 21.34
CA PHE A 143 -14.11 16.11 20.21
C PHE A 143 -15.38 16.24 19.37
N LEU A 144 -16.46 15.55 19.73
CA LEU A 144 -17.64 15.40 18.87
C LEU A 144 -18.22 16.76 18.48
N GLY A 145 -18.33 17.69 19.43
CA GLY A 145 -18.82 19.05 19.17
C GLY A 145 -18.05 19.78 18.06
N LYS A 146 -16.72 19.61 18.00
CA LYS A 146 -15.87 20.20 16.96
C LYS A 146 -15.93 19.39 15.65
N LEU A 147 -15.90 18.06 15.73
CA LEU A 147 -15.91 17.18 14.56
C LEU A 147 -17.23 17.26 13.78
N THR A 148 -18.34 17.62 14.44
CA THR A 148 -19.67 17.73 13.82
C THR A 148 -20.13 19.18 13.63
N GLU A 149 -19.27 20.17 13.92
CA GLU A 149 -19.60 21.57 13.71
C GLU A 149 -19.83 21.83 12.21
N LYS A 150 -21.02 22.30 11.85
CA LYS A 150 -21.34 22.63 10.47
C LYS A 150 -20.73 23.98 10.11
N LEU A 151 -19.66 23.96 9.32
CA LEU A 151 -18.96 25.17 8.88
C LEU A 151 -19.57 25.80 7.61
N ALA A 152 -19.97 24.98 6.64
CA ALA A 152 -20.52 25.44 5.36
C ALA A 152 -21.40 24.37 4.69
N VAL A 153 -22.06 24.74 3.59
CA VAL A 153 -22.77 23.83 2.68
C VAL A 153 -22.19 24.06 1.29
N THR A 154 -21.91 22.98 0.56
CA THR A 154 -21.51 23.03 -0.86
C THR A 154 -22.70 22.72 -1.75
N GLU A 155 -22.84 23.44 -2.87
CA GLU A 155 -23.82 23.16 -3.92
C GLU A 155 -23.31 22.14 -4.96
N GLY A 156 -22.02 21.82 -4.91
CA GLY A 156 -21.35 20.91 -5.86
C GLY A 156 -20.50 19.83 -5.19
N LEU A 157 -20.08 18.85 -5.99
CA LEU A 157 -19.18 17.79 -5.55
C LEU A 157 -17.76 18.34 -5.33
N LEU A 158 -17.22 18.12 -4.13
CA LEU A 158 -15.83 18.41 -3.79
C LEU A 158 -14.98 17.13 -3.87
N TYR A 159 -14.03 17.08 -4.79
CA TYR A 159 -13.06 15.98 -4.89
C TYR A 159 -11.63 16.51 -4.88
N ARG A 160 -10.72 15.72 -4.30
CA ARG A 160 -9.30 16.09 -4.12
C ARG A 160 -8.36 15.47 -5.15
N ARG A 161 -8.58 14.21 -5.54
CA ARG A 161 -7.67 13.49 -6.46
C ARG A 161 -8.04 13.78 -7.91
N GLY A 162 -7.24 14.64 -8.56
CA GLY A 162 -7.14 14.81 -10.01
C GLY A 162 -5.66 14.93 -10.40
N ASN A 163 -5.33 14.77 -11.70
CA ASN A 163 -3.93 14.85 -12.15
C ASN A 163 -3.36 16.28 -12.11
N PHE A 164 -4.21 17.27 -12.30
CA PHE A 164 -3.83 18.69 -12.31
C PHE A 164 -4.56 19.45 -11.20
N ASP A 165 -5.87 19.22 -11.05
CA ASP A 165 -6.71 19.96 -10.11
C ASP A 165 -7.93 19.14 -9.67
N GLY A 166 -8.52 19.54 -8.53
CA GLY A 166 -9.77 19.02 -8.00
C GLY A 166 -10.66 20.16 -7.50
N THR A 167 -11.98 19.97 -7.48
CA THR A 167 -12.93 21.01 -7.05
C THR A 167 -12.81 21.37 -5.57
N TRP A 168 -12.12 20.56 -4.77
CA TRP A 168 -11.73 20.91 -3.39
C TRP A 168 -10.58 21.94 -3.32
N ASP A 169 -9.73 21.99 -4.35
CA ASP A 169 -8.48 22.77 -4.33
C ASP A 169 -8.62 24.20 -4.88
N GLN A 170 -9.77 24.48 -5.49
CA GLN A 170 -10.15 25.79 -6.02
C GLN A 170 -10.98 26.53 -4.99
#